data_AF-A0AAV6IX21-F1
#
_entry.id   AF-A0AAV6IX21-F1
#
_cell.length_a   1.000
_cell.length_b   1.000
_cell.length_c   1.000
_cell.angle_alpha   90.00
_cell.angle_beta   90.00
_cell.angle_gamma   90.00
#
_symmetry.space_group_name_H-M   'P 1'
#
loop_
_entity.id
_entity.type
_entity.pdbx_description
1 polymer ?
#
loop_
_entity_poly.entity_id
_entity_poly.type
_entity_poly.pdbx_seq_one_letter_code
_entity_poly.pdbx_strand_id
1 'polypeptide(L)'
;MCGILHSLIPYVMQLPARVALTGDVVPLKGEKVKLVAESLRETISSESKVVKESTYAVSGILSSSNLGSTPRSENLRELLDGNEQYTVYRFNLSSCMYIDSNGGTHELDLADVEASKGDPLSPFSSSLLDGINRSELRRRALILFCITYLNKNAKDALMLSVDRKGFDVLGKVLGPVRNDGSREYQWKEFRFAFKEEARDVETVCRQLVEMEEEALKNVSSFSGLG
;
A
#
# COMPACT_ATOMS: atom_id res chain seq x y z
N MET A 1 1.77 1.06 -9.41
CA MET A 1 2.86 1.75 -8.66
C MET A 1 2.83 3.22 -9.06
N CYS A 2 2.70 4.16 -8.11
CA CYS A 2 2.66 5.60 -8.39
C CYS A 2 3.93 6.07 -9.12
N GLY A 3 3.81 6.93 -10.15
CA GLY A 3 4.96 7.42 -10.92
C GLY A 3 6.03 8.15 -10.10
N ILE A 4 5.63 8.78 -8.98
CA ILE A 4 6.54 9.45 -8.03
C ILE A 4 7.34 8.43 -7.21
N LEU A 5 6.71 7.32 -6.81
CA LEU A 5 7.39 6.24 -6.09
C LEU A 5 8.36 5.49 -7.01
N HIS A 6 8.00 5.31 -8.29
CA HIS A 6 8.84 4.62 -9.26
C HIS A 6 10.20 5.32 -9.47
N SER A 7 10.23 6.65 -9.51
CA SER A 7 11.47 7.42 -9.65
C SER A 7 12.37 7.38 -8.41
N LEU A 8 11.85 6.90 -7.28
CA LEU A 8 12.56 6.85 -6.00
C LEU A 8 13.13 5.47 -5.67
N ILE A 9 12.76 4.42 -6.40
CA ILE A 9 13.29 3.05 -6.24
C ILE A 9 14.83 3.02 -6.21
N PRO A 10 15.56 3.74 -7.08
CA PRO A 10 17.03 3.73 -7.03
C PRO A 10 17.62 4.25 -5.72
N TYR A 11 16.88 5.08 -4.97
CA TYR A 11 17.34 5.69 -3.72
C TYR A 11 17.07 4.85 -2.49
N VAL A 12 16.21 3.83 -2.58
CA VAL A 12 15.88 2.94 -1.45
C VAL A 12 16.93 1.83 -1.28
N MET A 13 17.80 1.58 -2.28
CA MET A 13 18.91 0.59 -2.26
C MET A 13 18.54 -0.84 -1.81
N GLN A 14 17.25 -1.10 -1.59
CA GLN A 14 16.69 -2.37 -1.16
C GLN A 14 15.65 -2.80 -2.19
N LEU A 15 15.67 -4.07 -2.53
CA LEU A 15 14.63 -4.64 -3.38
C LEU A 15 13.36 -4.78 -2.53
N PRO A 16 12.16 -4.55 -3.10
CA PRO A 16 10.93 -4.83 -2.36
C PRO A 16 10.91 -6.29 -1.90
N ALA A 17 10.35 -6.52 -0.72
CA ALA A 17 10.07 -7.86 -0.26
C ALA A 17 9.18 -8.58 -1.28
N ARG A 18 9.46 -9.86 -1.51
CA ARG A 18 8.83 -10.68 -2.56
C ARG A 18 8.49 -12.06 -2.02
N VAL A 19 7.55 -12.71 -2.68
CA VAL A 19 7.21 -14.11 -2.40
C VAL A 19 7.49 -14.89 -3.67
N ALA A 20 8.28 -15.96 -3.55
CA ALA A 20 8.47 -16.95 -4.59
C ALA A 20 7.58 -18.15 -4.29
N LEU A 21 6.68 -18.44 -5.23
CA LEU A 21 5.77 -19.58 -5.15
C LEU A 21 6.23 -20.62 -6.17
N THR A 22 6.37 -21.87 -5.75
CA THR A 22 6.62 -22.99 -6.66
C THR A 22 5.49 -24.00 -6.57
N GLY A 23 5.23 -24.70 -7.67
CA GLY A 23 4.04 -25.55 -7.76
C GLY A 23 3.71 -25.97 -9.18
N ASP A 24 2.65 -26.78 -9.27
CA ASP A 24 2.15 -27.30 -10.55
C ASP A 24 1.02 -26.43 -11.10
N VAL A 25 0.97 -26.28 -12.42
CA VAL A 25 -0.09 -25.55 -13.11
C VAL A 25 -0.99 -26.55 -13.84
N VAL A 26 -2.27 -26.58 -13.50
CA VAL A 26 -3.24 -27.54 -14.07
C VAL A 26 -4.39 -26.80 -14.75
N PRO A 27 -4.73 -27.13 -16.01
CA PRO A 27 -5.85 -26.48 -16.70
C PRO A 27 -7.18 -26.85 -16.05
N LEU A 28 -8.03 -25.84 -15.82
CA LEU A 28 -9.41 -26.02 -15.39
C LEU A 28 -10.33 -26.16 -16.59
N LYS A 29 -11.40 -26.97 -16.43
CA LYS A 29 -12.38 -27.23 -17.48
C LYS A 29 -13.80 -27.25 -16.90
N GLY A 30 -14.78 -27.00 -17.76
CA GLY A 30 -16.20 -27.16 -17.45
C GLY A 30 -16.66 -26.24 -16.31
N GLU A 31 -17.36 -26.83 -15.33
CA GLU A 31 -17.99 -26.11 -14.21
C GLU A 31 -17.00 -25.31 -13.36
N LYS A 32 -15.77 -25.80 -13.15
CA LYS A 32 -14.75 -25.10 -12.36
C LYS A 32 -14.37 -23.74 -12.96
N VAL A 33 -14.42 -23.60 -14.28
CA VAL A 33 -14.15 -22.32 -14.97
C VAL A 33 -15.28 -21.32 -14.67
N LYS A 34 -16.53 -21.78 -14.63
CA LYS A 34 -17.68 -20.94 -14.31
C LYS A 34 -17.61 -20.42 -12.87
N LEU A 35 -17.25 -21.28 -11.91
CA LEU A 35 -17.07 -20.89 -10.51
C LEU A 35 -15.99 -19.83 -10.32
N VAL A 36 -14.88 -19.92 -11.07
CA VAL A 36 -13.83 -18.88 -11.06
C VAL A 36 -14.35 -17.56 -11.60
N ALA A 37 -15.12 -17.58 -12.69
CA ALA A 37 -15.72 -16.37 -13.26
C ALA A 37 -16.74 -15.73 -12.31
N GLU A 38 -17.56 -16.53 -11.62
CA GLU A 38 -18.50 -16.07 -10.59
C GLU A 38 -17.77 -15.44 -9.40
N SER A 39 -16.75 -16.11 -8.86
CA SER A 39 -15.92 -15.59 -7.78
C SER A 39 -15.23 -14.26 -8.17
N LEU A 40 -14.81 -14.14 -9.43
CA LEU A 40 -14.24 -12.89 -9.95
C LEU A 40 -15.28 -11.76 -10.00
N ARG A 41 -16.50 -12.05 -10.44
CA ARG A 41 -17.63 -11.09 -10.43
C ARG A 41 -17.97 -10.62 -9.03
N GLU A 42 -18.02 -11.54 -8.07
CA GLU A 42 -18.26 -11.22 -6.65
C GLU A 42 -17.16 -10.31 -6.10
N THR A 43 -15.90 -10.62 -6.40
CA THR A 43 -14.74 -9.79 -6.00
C THR A 43 -14.89 -8.36 -6.54
N ILE A 44 -15.12 -8.21 -7.84
CA ILE A 44 -15.30 -6.90 -8.50
C ILE A 44 -16.47 -6.12 -7.90
N SER A 45 -17.60 -6.81 -7.65
CA SER A 45 -18.79 -6.20 -7.05
C SER A 45 -18.52 -5.72 -5.63
N SER A 46 -17.82 -6.53 -4.81
CA SER A 46 -17.46 -6.17 -3.44
C SER A 46 -16.55 -4.95 -3.37
N GLU A 47 -15.52 -4.88 -4.23
CA GLU A 47 -14.62 -3.72 -4.32
C GLU A 47 -15.40 -2.46 -4.74
N SER A 48 -16.26 -2.59 -5.76
CA SER A 48 -17.08 -1.48 -6.27
C SER A 48 -18.07 -0.97 -5.22
N LYS A 49 -18.61 -1.86 -4.39
CA LYS A 49 -19.53 -1.51 -3.30
C LYS A 49 -18.82 -0.65 -2.25
N VAL A 50 -17.62 -1.03 -1.82
CA VAL A 50 -16.82 -0.25 -0.86
C VAL A 50 -16.59 1.17 -1.38
N VAL A 51 -16.21 1.34 -2.65
CA VAL A 51 -15.99 2.67 -3.25
C VAL A 51 -17.28 3.51 -3.27
N LYS A 52 -18.43 2.90 -3.59
CA LYS A 52 -19.73 3.59 -3.65
C LYS A 52 -20.24 4.01 -2.27
N GLU A 53 -20.00 3.19 -1.26
CA GLU A 53 -20.43 3.42 0.12
C GLU A 53 -19.44 4.28 0.91
N SER A 54 -18.27 4.58 0.33
CA SER A 54 -17.26 5.45 0.94
C SER A 54 -17.76 6.88 1.09
N THR A 55 -17.31 7.54 2.14
CA THR A 55 -17.50 8.96 2.38
C THR A 55 -16.87 9.79 1.25
N TYR A 56 -17.35 11.02 1.08
CA TYR A 56 -16.86 11.92 0.03
C TYR A 56 -15.33 12.11 0.09
N ALA A 57 -14.77 12.24 1.29
CA ALA A 57 -13.34 12.40 1.49
C ALA A 57 -12.58 11.16 1.00
N VAL A 58 -12.97 9.97 1.44
CA VAL A 58 -12.33 8.70 1.06
C VAL A 58 -12.49 8.41 -0.43
N SER A 59 -13.69 8.62 -0.98
CA SER A 59 -13.94 8.51 -2.41
C SER A 59 -13.03 9.45 -3.21
N GLY A 60 -12.83 10.68 -2.73
CA GLY A 60 -11.87 11.63 -3.32
C GLY A 60 -10.43 11.10 -3.30
N ILE A 61 -10.00 10.41 -2.25
CA ILE A 61 -8.68 9.77 -2.19
C ILE A 61 -8.58 8.65 -3.23
N LEU A 62 -9.54 7.72 -3.24
CA LEU A 62 -9.52 6.55 -4.11
C LEU A 62 -9.64 6.91 -5.59
N SER A 63 -10.45 7.93 -5.92
CA SER A 63 -10.69 8.41 -7.28
C SER A 63 -9.65 9.41 -7.79
N SER A 64 -8.82 10.01 -6.92
CA SER A 64 -7.74 10.93 -7.32
C SER A 64 -6.57 10.26 -8.07
N SER A 65 -6.66 8.96 -8.30
CA SER A 65 -5.72 8.23 -9.14
C SER A 65 -5.98 8.52 -10.63
N ASN A 66 -4.97 9.00 -11.37
CA ASN A 66 -5.15 9.36 -12.80
C ASN A 66 -5.29 8.12 -13.69
N LEU A 67 -5.87 8.37 -14.88
CA LEU A 67 -5.96 7.67 -16.19
C LEU A 67 -4.91 6.60 -16.61
N GLY A 68 -3.85 6.36 -15.83
CA GLY A 68 -2.83 5.33 -16.09
C GLY A 68 -2.76 4.21 -15.05
N SER A 69 -3.61 4.26 -14.02
CA SER A 69 -3.79 3.16 -13.06
C SER A 69 -5.26 2.76 -13.09
N THR A 70 -5.63 1.92 -14.04
CA THR A 70 -6.95 1.27 -14.04
C THR A 70 -7.12 0.56 -12.69
N PRO A 71 -8.21 0.84 -11.94
CA PRO A 71 -8.55 0.09 -10.75
C PRO A 71 -8.46 -1.41 -11.02
N ARG A 72 -7.99 -2.18 -10.05
CA ARG A 72 -7.89 -3.64 -10.16
C ARG A 72 -9.20 -4.24 -10.66
N SER A 73 -10.33 -3.82 -10.09
CA SER A 73 -11.66 -4.24 -10.49
C SER A 73 -12.04 -3.91 -11.94
N GLU A 74 -11.51 -2.85 -12.55
CA GLU A 74 -11.73 -2.55 -13.96
C GLU A 74 -10.94 -3.51 -14.86
N ASN A 75 -9.65 -3.73 -14.56
CA ASN A 75 -8.83 -4.72 -15.28
C ASN A 75 -9.43 -6.14 -15.20
N LEU A 76 -9.90 -6.52 -14.01
CA LEU A 76 -10.54 -7.82 -13.81
C LEU A 76 -11.89 -7.93 -14.55
N ARG A 77 -12.58 -6.80 -14.77
CA ARG A 77 -13.85 -6.77 -15.51
C ARG A 77 -13.62 -6.95 -17.00
N GLU A 78 -12.55 -6.37 -17.54
CA GLU A 78 -12.13 -6.58 -18.93
C GLU A 78 -11.89 -8.07 -19.22
N LEU A 79 -11.33 -8.83 -18.28
CA LEU A 79 -11.16 -10.28 -18.40
C LEU A 79 -12.49 -11.06 -18.49
N LEU A 80 -13.58 -10.52 -17.92
CA LEU A 80 -14.89 -11.16 -17.91
C LEU A 80 -15.77 -10.77 -19.09
N ASP A 81 -15.68 -9.51 -19.50
CA ASP A 81 -16.53 -8.91 -20.53
C ASP A 81 -15.88 -8.93 -21.92
N GLY A 82 -14.57 -9.21 -21.99
CA GLY A 82 -13.83 -9.31 -23.24
C GLY A 82 -14.32 -10.45 -24.13
N ASN A 83 -14.25 -10.23 -25.45
CA ASN A 83 -14.55 -11.25 -26.47
C ASN A 83 -13.43 -12.30 -26.64
N GLU A 84 -12.37 -12.22 -25.82
CA GLU A 84 -11.21 -13.10 -25.91
C GLU A 84 -11.48 -14.46 -25.24
N GLN A 85 -10.92 -15.52 -25.82
CA GLN A 85 -11.05 -16.86 -25.28
C GLN A 85 -9.90 -17.16 -24.31
N TYR A 86 -10.18 -17.04 -23.01
CA TYR A 86 -9.20 -17.34 -21.97
C TYR A 86 -9.19 -18.82 -21.58
N THR A 87 -7.99 -19.35 -21.31
CA THR A 87 -7.81 -20.66 -20.65
C THR A 87 -7.49 -20.44 -19.18
N VAL A 88 -8.30 -21.01 -18.30
CA VAL A 88 -8.11 -20.86 -16.85
C VAL A 88 -7.24 -21.99 -16.32
N TYR A 89 -6.21 -21.65 -15.56
CA TYR A 89 -5.33 -22.60 -14.89
C TYR A 89 -5.43 -22.44 -13.38
N ARG A 90 -5.29 -23.55 -12.66
CA ARG A 90 -5.10 -23.57 -11.21
C ARG A 90 -3.62 -23.77 -10.94
N PHE A 91 -3.06 -22.92 -10.10
CA PHE A 91 -1.73 -23.10 -9.54
C PHE A 91 -1.84 -23.88 -8.21
N ASN A 92 -1.22 -25.05 -8.14
CA ASN A 92 -1.14 -25.89 -6.96
C ASN A 92 0.21 -25.64 -6.28
N LEU A 93 0.20 -24.82 -5.24
CA LEU A 93 1.38 -24.46 -4.46
C LEU A 93 2.02 -25.70 -3.82
N SER A 94 3.32 -25.89 -4.03
CA SER A 94 4.15 -26.94 -3.42
C SER A 94 5.24 -26.40 -2.51
N SER A 95 5.67 -25.15 -2.67
CA SER A 95 6.50 -24.44 -1.69
C SER A 95 6.34 -22.93 -1.80
N CYS A 96 6.58 -22.24 -0.70
CA CYS A 96 6.49 -20.79 -0.60
C CYS A 96 7.74 -20.25 0.11
N MET A 97 8.40 -19.26 -0.50
CA MET A 97 9.57 -18.62 0.07
C MET A 97 9.36 -17.11 0.12
N TYR A 98 9.50 -16.53 1.30
CA TYR A 98 9.54 -15.09 1.49
C TYR A 98 10.97 -14.58 1.32
N ILE A 99 11.14 -13.55 0.50
CA ILE A 99 12.40 -12.88 0.25
C ILE A 99 12.27 -11.48 0.84
N ASP A 100 13.00 -11.21 1.92
CA ASP A 100 12.95 -9.91 2.57
C ASP A 100 13.68 -8.82 1.77
N SER A 101 13.56 -7.57 2.20
CA SER A 101 14.14 -6.41 1.51
C SER A 101 15.67 -6.38 1.53
N ASN A 102 16.30 -7.14 2.42
CA ASN A 102 17.75 -7.31 2.52
C ASN A 102 18.26 -8.50 1.69
N GLY A 103 17.37 -9.21 1.00
CA GLY A 103 17.70 -10.40 0.21
C GLY A 103 17.80 -11.68 1.04
N GLY A 104 17.41 -11.65 2.32
CA GLY A 104 17.25 -12.86 3.13
C GLY A 104 16.09 -13.70 2.61
N THR A 105 16.23 -15.02 2.67
CA THR A 105 15.21 -15.97 2.20
C THR A 105 14.70 -16.78 3.38
N HIS A 106 13.38 -16.92 3.45
CA HIS A 106 12.66 -17.55 4.56
C HIS A 106 11.63 -18.51 3.97
N GLU A 107 11.84 -19.80 4.14
CA GLU A 107 10.87 -20.81 3.75
C GLU A 107 9.64 -20.74 4.67
N LEU A 108 8.45 -20.74 4.08
CA LEU A 108 7.18 -20.63 4.80
C LEU A 108 6.47 -21.97 4.82
N ASP A 109 5.90 -22.32 5.98
CA ASP A 109 5.01 -23.47 6.10
C ASP A 109 3.74 -23.24 5.26
N LEU A 110 3.41 -24.20 4.41
CA LEU A 110 2.21 -24.12 3.57
C LEU A 110 0.92 -24.08 4.40
N ALA A 111 0.88 -24.75 5.56
CA ALA A 111 -0.26 -24.68 6.45
C ALA A 111 -0.48 -23.26 6.98
N ASP A 112 0.61 -22.54 7.28
CA ASP A 112 0.55 -21.15 7.70
C ASP A 112 0.14 -20.23 6.54
N VAL A 113 0.62 -20.49 5.32
CA VAL A 113 0.22 -19.75 4.11
C VAL A 113 -1.28 -19.93 3.83
N GLU A 114 -1.79 -21.15 3.95
CA GLU A 114 -3.22 -21.48 3.74
C GLU A 114 -4.12 -20.90 4.84
N ALA A 115 -3.67 -20.90 6.09
CA ALA A 115 -4.39 -20.31 7.22
C ALA A 115 -4.36 -18.76 7.20
N SER A 116 -3.37 -18.18 6.54
CA SER A 116 -3.19 -16.73 6.44
C SER A 116 -4.20 -16.10 5.49
N LYS A 117 -4.64 -14.90 5.85
CA LYS A 117 -5.52 -14.08 5.01
C LYS A 117 -4.74 -12.89 4.48
N GLY A 118 -4.97 -12.56 3.22
CA GLY A 118 -4.48 -11.32 2.63
C GLY A 118 -4.98 -10.10 3.41
N ASP A 119 -4.20 -9.03 3.38
CA ASP A 119 -4.57 -7.78 4.06
C ASP A 119 -5.86 -7.21 3.43
N PRO A 120 -6.86 -6.80 4.23
CA PRO A 120 -8.14 -6.30 3.72
C PRO A 120 -8.00 -5.02 2.89
N LEU A 121 -6.90 -4.27 3.05
CA LEU A 121 -6.62 -3.05 2.30
C LEU A 121 -5.93 -3.32 0.96
N SER A 122 -5.47 -4.55 0.71
CA SER A 122 -4.73 -4.91 -0.52
C SER A 122 -5.41 -4.43 -1.81
N PRO A 123 -6.75 -4.56 -1.98
CA PRO A 123 -7.42 -4.08 -3.21
C PRO A 123 -7.31 -2.57 -3.43
N PHE A 124 -7.19 -1.79 -2.36
CA PHE A 124 -7.23 -0.32 -2.38
C PHE A 124 -5.86 0.34 -2.17
N SER A 125 -4.87 -0.43 -1.74
CA SER A 125 -3.51 0.03 -1.41
C SER A 125 -2.92 0.96 -2.47
N SER A 126 -2.96 0.58 -3.75
CA SER A 126 -2.41 1.41 -4.84
C SER A 126 -3.12 2.75 -4.97
N SER A 127 -4.46 2.77 -4.90
CA SER A 127 -5.27 3.99 -5.00
C SER A 127 -5.08 4.89 -3.77
N LEU A 128 -5.00 4.29 -2.57
CA LEU A 128 -4.69 5.00 -1.33
C LEU A 128 -3.34 5.71 -1.40
N LEU A 129 -2.28 4.97 -1.74
CA LEU A 129 -0.92 5.50 -1.87
C LEU A 129 -0.86 6.61 -2.91
N ASP A 130 -1.43 6.38 -4.10
CA ASP A 130 -1.40 7.38 -5.19
C ASP A 130 -2.17 8.65 -4.79
N GLY A 131 -3.36 8.50 -4.22
CA GLY A 131 -4.16 9.63 -3.78
C GLY A 131 -3.45 10.44 -2.71
N ILE A 132 -2.92 9.79 -1.67
CA ILE A 132 -2.19 10.46 -0.57
C ILE A 132 -0.95 11.18 -1.12
N ASN A 133 -0.14 10.50 -1.92
CA ASN A 133 1.13 11.04 -2.40
C ASN A 133 0.96 12.19 -3.40
N ARG A 134 -0.15 12.28 -4.12
CA ARG A 134 -0.39 13.40 -5.05
C ARG A 134 -0.81 14.69 -4.36
N SER A 135 -1.53 14.57 -3.25
CA SER A 135 -1.99 15.74 -2.51
C SER A 135 -0.87 16.36 -1.71
N GLU A 136 -0.53 17.61 -2.04
CA GLU A 136 0.49 18.36 -1.31
C GLU A 136 0.13 18.51 0.17
N LEU A 137 -1.12 18.77 0.50
CA LEU A 137 -1.59 18.86 1.88
C LEU A 137 -1.36 17.54 2.64
N ARG A 138 -1.70 16.40 2.04
CA ARG A 138 -1.49 15.08 2.66
C ARG A 138 -0.01 14.72 2.77
N ARG A 139 0.83 15.06 1.79
CA ARG A 139 2.30 14.93 1.92
C ARG A 139 2.85 15.78 3.06
N ARG A 140 2.35 17.01 3.24
CA ARG A 140 2.73 17.87 4.37
C ARG A 140 2.33 17.24 5.72
N ALA A 141 1.17 16.58 5.80
CA ALA A 141 0.79 15.81 6.99
C ALA A 141 1.78 14.65 7.26
N LEU A 142 2.24 13.93 6.23
CA LEU A 142 3.27 12.89 6.40
C LEU A 142 4.62 13.45 6.89
N ILE A 143 5.02 14.65 6.41
CA ILE A 143 6.20 15.35 6.94
C ILE A 143 6.00 15.69 8.41
N LEU A 144 4.83 16.22 8.76
CA LEU A 144 4.48 16.53 10.13
C LEU A 144 4.56 15.27 11.02
N PHE A 145 4.08 14.12 10.53
CA PHE A 145 4.19 12.85 11.27
C PHE A 145 5.63 12.45 11.56
N CYS A 146 6.52 12.60 10.56
CA CYS A 146 7.95 12.34 10.75
C CYS A 146 8.53 13.21 11.87
N ILE A 147 8.14 14.48 11.93
CA ILE A 147 8.61 15.44 12.93
C ILE A 147 8.04 15.10 14.31
N THR A 148 6.72 14.91 14.43
CA THR A 148 6.05 14.82 15.73
C THR A 148 6.17 13.45 16.39
N TYR A 149 6.04 12.36 15.63
CA TYR A 149 6.03 11.01 16.21
C TYR A 149 7.42 10.37 16.26
N LEU A 150 8.32 10.73 15.33
CA LEU A 150 9.64 10.08 15.21
C LEU A 150 10.81 11.04 15.46
N ASN A 151 10.54 12.34 15.71
CA ASN A 151 11.55 13.39 15.85
C ASN A 151 12.54 13.41 14.68
N LYS A 152 12.02 13.26 13.45
CA LYS A 152 12.78 13.31 12.20
C LYS A 152 12.39 14.54 11.41
N ASN A 153 13.34 15.44 11.21
CA ASN A 153 13.16 16.63 10.38
C ASN A 153 13.21 16.27 8.88
N ALA A 154 12.08 15.79 8.38
CA ALA A 154 11.89 15.46 6.97
C ALA A 154 11.59 16.74 6.16
N LYS A 155 12.21 16.89 4.99
CA LYS A 155 11.90 17.96 4.03
C LYS A 155 10.80 17.58 3.04
N ASP A 156 10.59 16.29 2.85
CA ASP A 156 9.57 15.72 1.99
C ASP A 156 9.20 14.33 2.51
N ALA A 157 8.01 13.85 2.19
CA ALA A 157 7.53 12.55 2.65
C ALA A 157 6.50 11.95 1.68
N LEU A 158 6.60 10.63 1.46
CA LEU A 158 5.69 9.86 0.63
C LEU A 158 5.29 8.58 1.36
N MET A 159 4.01 8.22 1.31
CA MET A 159 3.54 6.92 1.77
C MET A 159 4.04 5.84 0.81
N LEU A 160 4.78 4.88 1.34
CA LEU A 160 5.40 3.77 0.61
C LEU A 160 4.52 2.52 0.62
N SER A 161 3.87 2.23 1.74
CA SER A 161 3.02 1.06 1.95
C SER A 161 1.90 1.40 2.95
N VAL A 162 0.84 0.60 2.95
CA VAL A 162 -0.20 0.61 3.98
C VAL A 162 -0.73 -0.81 4.17
N ASP A 163 -0.96 -1.19 5.42
CA ASP A 163 -1.61 -2.45 5.82
C ASP A 163 -2.52 -2.19 7.03
N ARG A 164 -3.23 -3.21 7.49
CA ARG A 164 -4.19 -3.07 8.59
C ARG A 164 -3.56 -2.58 9.89
N LYS A 165 -2.24 -2.71 10.09
CA LYS A 165 -1.55 -2.33 11.33
C LYS A 165 -0.90 -0.95 11.25
N GLY A 166 -0.79 -0.35 10.06
CA GLY A 166 -0.09 0.92 9.90
C GLY A 166 0.31 1.22 8.46
N PHE A 167 1.31 2.06 8.33
CA PHE A 167 1.82 2.50 7.02
C PHE A 167 3.30 2.82 7.10
N ASP A 168 3.98 2.67 5.97
CA ASP A 168 5.37 3.05 5.81
C ASP A 168 5.47 4.37 5.06
N VAL A 169 6.37 5.25 5.50
CA VAL A 169 6.65 6.54 4.87
C VAL A 169 8.11 6.60 4.48
N LEU A 170 8.36 6.98 3.24
CA LEU A 170 9.67 7.37 2.76
C LEU A 170 9.86 8.87 3.06
N GLY A 171 10.64 9.20 4.08
CA GLY A 171 10.94 10.58 4.49
C GLY A 171 12.31 11.03 4.00
N LYS A 172 12.40 12.23 3.42
CA LYS A 172 13.65 12.85 2.97
C LYS A 172 14.31 13.60 4.12
N VAL A 173 15.26 12.97 4.79
CA VAL A 173 15.91 13.48 6.02
C VAL A 173 17.39 13.76 5.79
N LEU A 174 17.99 14.58 6.64
CA LEU A 174 19.41 14.87 6.56
C LEU A 174 20.23 13.63 6.97
N GLY A 175 21.13 13.19 6.08
CA GLY A 175 22.00 12.04 6.27
C GLY A 175 23.08 12.26 7.35
N PRO A 176 23.89 11.22 7.62
CA PRO A 176 25.06 11.35 8.49
C PRO A 176 26.07 12.35 7.89
N VAL A 177 26.94 12.89 8.75
CA VAL A 177 28.06 13.74 8.32
C VAL A 177 29.03 12.87 7.53
N ARG A 178 29.38 13.30 6.32
CA ARG A 178 30.39 12.65 5.48
C ARG A 178 31.79 13.06 5.93
N ASN A 179 32.81 12.38 5.41
CA ASN A 179 34.22 12.62 5.78
C ASN A 179 34.68 14.07 5.48
N ASP A 180 34.02 14.77 4.56
CA ASP A 180 34.27 16.17 4.21
C ASP A 180 33.49 17.18 5.06
N GLY A 181 32.75 16.72 6.08
CA GLY A 181 31.91 17.56 6.93
C GLY A 181 30.55 17.94 6.31
N SER A 182 30.30 17.58 5.05
CA SER A 182 29.03 17.84 4.38
C SER A 182 27.92 16.87 4.83
N ARG A 183 26.66 17.27 4.62
CA ARG A 183 25.48 16.42 4.83
C ARG A 183 24.56 16.54 3.65
N GLU A 184 24.10 15.39 3.15
CA GLU A 184 23.16 15.31 2.04
C GLU A 184 21.83 14.77 2.53
N TYR A 185 20.75 15.15 1.86
CA TYR A 185 19.44 14.57 2.13
C TYR A 185 19.37 13.15 1.55
N GLN A 186 18.86 12.22 2.35
CA GLN A 186 18.66 10.84 1.99
C GLN A 186 17.21 10.45 2.25
N TRP A 187 16.66 9.63 1.36
CA TRP A 187 15.37 8.99 1.60
C TRP A 187 15.55 7.86 2.60
N LYS A 188 14.70 7.81 3.62
CA LYS A 188 14.67 6.74 4.62
C LYS A 188 13.25 6.30 4.87
N GLU A 189 13.08 5.00 5.06
CA GLU A 189 11.80 4.40 5.40
C GLU A 189 11.52 4.50 6.90
N PHE A 190 10.27 4.81 7.24
CA PHE A 190 9.78 4.96 8.59
C PHE A 190 8.42 4.27 8.72
N ARG A 191 8.30 3.37 9.71
CA ARG A 191 7.03 2.69 10.02
C ARG A 191 6.23 3.48 11.03
N PHE A 192 4.95 3.70 10.74
CA PHE A 192 3.97 4.25 11.65
C PHE A 192 2.91 3.18 11.96
N ALA A 193 2.62 2.99 13.25
CA ALA A 193 1.57 2.07 13.68
C ALA A 193 0.25 2.82 13.87
N PHE A 194 -0.85 2.17 13.50
CA PHE A 194 -2.19 2.62 13.86
C PHE A 194 -2.48 2.33 15.34
N LYS A 195 -3.41 3.10 15.93
CA LYS A 195 -3.86 2.90 17.32
C LYS A 195 -4.66 1.60 17.44
N GLU A 196 -5.40 1.26 16.38
CA GLU A 196 -6.15 0.02 16.23
C GLU A 196 -6.00 -0.56 14.83
N GLU A 197 -6.23 -1.86 14.66
CA GLU A 197 -6.19 -2.47 13.32
C GLU A 197 -7.28 -1.89 12.41
N ALA A 198 -6.87 -1.34 11.27
CA ALA A 198 -7.74 -0.81 10.26
C ALA A 198 -8.35 -1.94 9.42
N ARG A 199 -9.67 -2.10 9.52
CA ARG A 199 -10.41 -3.18 8.82
C ARG A 199 -10.80 -2.81 7.41
N ASP A 200 -10.82 -1.52 7.11
CA ASP A 200 -11.27 -0.94 5.85
C ASP A 200 -10.58 0.42 5.58
N VAL A 201 -10.80 0.93 4.38
CA VAL A 201 -10.23 2.20 3.90
C VAL A 201 -10.72 3.39 4.72
N GLU A 202 -11.96 3.36 5.19
CA GLU A 202 -12.55 4.41 6.05
C GLU A 202 -11.78 4.52 7.36
N THR A 203 -11.51 3.39 8.00
CA THR A 203 -10.75 3.34 9.25
C THR A 203 -9.32 3.84 9.07
N VAL A 204 -8.67 3.52 7.93
CA VAL A 204 -7.35 4.09 7.59
C VAL A 204 -7.43 5.61 7.51
N CYS A 205 -8.37 6.14 6.72
CA CYS A 205 -8.46 7.58 6.50
C CYS A 205 -8.83 8.34 7.77
N ARG A 206 -9.74 7.79 8.59
CA ARG A 206 -10.07 8.31 9.92
C ARG A 206 -8.83 8.40 10.80
N GLN A 207 -8.08 7.31 10.93
CA GLN A 207 -6.89 7.30 11.78
C GLN A 207 -5.80 8.26 11.28
N LEU A 208 -5.63 8.43 9.97
CA LEU A 208 -4.71 9.43 9.42
C LEU A 208 -5.11 10.86 9.81
N VAL A 209 -6.41 11.20 9.77
CA VAL A 209 -6.90 12.51 10.20
C VAL A 209 -6.70 12.71 11.71
N GLU A 210 -7.04 11.71 12.52
CA GLU A 210 -6.81 11.77 13.97
C GLU A 210 -5.32 11.98 14.31
N MET A 211 -4.42 11.30 13.59
CA MET A 211 -2.98 11.48 13.72
C MET A 211 -2.52 12.89 13.33
N GLU A 212 -3.14 13.49 12.31
CA GLU A 212 -2.86 14.87 11.87
C GLU A 212 -3.31 15.88 12.92
N GLU A 213 -4.52 15.75 13.45
CA GLU A 213 -5.04 16.60 14.51
C GLU A 213 -4.17 16.55 15.77
N GLU A 214 -3.75 15.35 16.17
CA GLU A 214 -2.85 15.16 17.32
C GLU A 214 -1.48 15.81 17.07
N ALA A 215 -0.92 15.63 15.88
CA ALA A 215 0.36 16.22 15.52
C ALA A 215 0.31 17.76 15.49
N LEU A 216 -0.78 18.34 14.98
CA LEU A 216 -0.99 19.80 14.96
C LEU A 216 -1.12 20.38 16.37
N LYS A 217 -1.86 19.72 17.27
CA LYS A 217 -1.97 20.11 18.68
C LYS A 217 -0.62 20.09 19.39
N ASN A 218 0.20 19.09 19.10
CA ASN A 218 1.54 19.01 19.66
C ASN A 218 2.39 20.20 19.20
N VAL A 219 2.41 20.51 17.90
CA VAL A 219 3.18 21.65 17.37
C VAL A 219 2.67 23.00 17.91
N SER A 220 1.36 23.20 18.00
CA SER A 220 0.81 24.46 18.52
C SER A 220 1.21 24.69 19.98
N SER A 221 1.25 23.65 20.81
CA SER A 221 1.71 23.72 22.19
C SER A 221 3.19 24.15 22.33
N PHE A 222 4.04 23.82 21.35
CA PHE A 222 5.44 24.28 21.32
C PHE A 222 5.62 25.70 20.80
N SER A 223 4.69 26.21 19.98
CA SER A 223 4.78 27.55 19.38
C SER A 223 4.32 28.70 20.29
N GLY A 224 3.74 28.42 21.46
CA GLY A 224 3.32 29.45 22.42
C GLY A 224 2.20 30.39 21.91
N LEU A 225 1.55 30.06 20.80
CA LEU A 225 0.38 30.77 20.27
C LEU A 225 -0.89 30.06 20.78
N GLY A 226 -1.23 30.33 22.03
CA GLY A 226 -2.55 30.07 22.62
C GLY A 226 -3.41 31.32 22.61
#